data_AF-C1A4X4-F1
#
_entry.id   AF-C1A4X4-F1
#
_cell.length_a   1.000
_cell.length_b   1.000
_cell.length_c   1.000
_cell.angle_alpha   90.00
_cell.angle_beta   90.00
_cell.angle_gamma   90.00
#
_symmetry.space_group_name_H-M   'P 1'
#
loop_
_entity.id
_entity.type
_entity.pdbx_description
1 polymer ?
#
loop_
_entity_poly.entity_id
_entity_poly.type
_entity_poly.pdbx_seq_one_letter_code
_entity_poly.pdbx_strand_id
1 'polypeptide(L)'
;MPLLQATTVPAPPLPPQAPSAVVGGTTIPLNNTPVSAADLAALRSRRTELSNQLTSAQGRRDDLVKELRTSPEGVARTGIEQRMSVIDERIVQIEKDIAANGRELARAPLARAETQAPPRVGGFLTSGQVTGISIVFTVTVLMPIAMAYARSIMRRASQPKPAPQVLESAARLERMEQAIDTIAVEVERISEGQRFVTQLMAPKPQQDSVLIGERHEVPR
;
A
#
# COMPACT_ATOMS: atom_id res chain seq x y z
N MET A 1 -23.59 64.70 69.70
CA MET A 1 -22.65 64.26 68.65
C MET A 1 -21.80 63.13 69.22
N PRO A 2 -22.24 61.88 69.04
CA PRO A 2 -21.34 60.88 68.47
C PRO A 2 -22.01 60.08 67.33
N LEU A 3 -21.14 59.47 66.53
CA LEU A 3 -21.30 59.07 65.14
C LEU A 3 -22.06 57.72 65.00
N LEU A 4 -22.97 57.66 64.02
CA LEU A 4 -23.57 56.42 63.54
C LEU A 4 -22.50 55.58 62.81
N GLN A 5 -22.18 54.40 63.36
CA GLN A 5 -21.37 53.39 62.68
C GLN A 5 -22.20 52.76 61.55
N ALA A 6 -21.81 53.02 60.31
CA ALA A 6 -22.33 52.30 59.15
C ALA A 6 -21.65 50.93 59.05
N THR A 7 -22.43 49.86 59.17
CA THR A 7 -22.01 48.50 58.83
C THR A 7 -21.65 48.42 57.35
N THR A 8 -20.39 48.15 57.03
CA THR A 8 -19.95 47.87 55.66
C THR A 8 -20.23 46.40 55.33
N VAL A 9 -21.22 46.16 54.46
CA VAL A 9 -21.43 44.85 53.83
C VAL A 9 -20.28 44.61 52.83
N PRO A 10 -19.60 43.45 52.82
CA PRO A 10 -18.56 43.17 51.83
C PRO A 10 -19.20 43.00 50.45
N ALA A 11 -18.73 43.76 49.45
CA ALA A 11 -19.13 43.59 48.06
C ALA A 11 -18.65 42.23 47.52
N PRO A 12 -19.46 41.49 46.74
CA PRO A 12 -19.04 40.24 46.12
C PRO A 12 -17.86 40.48 45.17
N PRO A 13 -16.90 39.52 45.05
CA PRO A 13 -15.76 39.66 44.15
C PRO A 13 -16.25 39.77 42.71
N LEU A 14 -15.83 40.83 42.02
CA LEU A 14 -16.11 41.05 40.61
C LEU A 14 -15.55 39.86 39.79
N PRO A 15 -16.30 39.35 38.80
CA PRO A 15 -15.78 38.33 37.90
C PRO A 15 -14.52 38.83 37.17
N PRO A 16 -13.54 37.96 36.86
CA PRO A 16 -12.31 38.36 36.19
C PRO A 16 -12.62 39.05 34.86
N GLN A 17 -12.21 40.32 34.75
CA GLN A 17 -12.34 41.09 33.52
C GLN A 17 -11.41 40.50 32.45
N ALA A 18 -11.98 40.15 31.30
CA ALA A 18 -11.22 39.64 30.16
C ALA A 18 -10.25 40.73 29.61
N PRO A 19 -9.05 40.35 29.15
CA PRO A 19 -8.08 41.30 28.62
C PRO A 19 -8.64 42.02 27.38
N SER A 20 -8.68 43.35 27.45
CA SER A 20 -9.13 44.23 26.36
C SER A 20 -7.95 45.05 25.84
N ALA A 21 -7.71 45.03 24.53
CA ALA A 21 -6.73 45.91 23.89
C ALA A 21 -7.44 47.13 23.30
N VAL A 22 -6.92 48.33 23.60
CA VAL A 22 -7.44 49.60 23.07
C VAL A 22 -6.61 50.00 21.85
N VAL A 23 -7.24 50.06 20.67
CA VAL A 23 -6.67 50.70 19.48
C VAL A 23 -7.60 51.84 19.10
N GLY A 24 -7.10 53.07 19.11
CA GLY A 24 -7.85 54.25 18.66
C GLY A 24 -9.08 54.62 19.52
N GLY A 25 -9.05 54.39 20.83
CA GLY A 25 -10.09 54.86 21.76
C GLY A 25 -11.42 54.09 21.73
N THR A 26 -11.52 53.02 20.95
CA THR A 26 -12.67 52.11 20.97
C THR A 26 -12.30 50.81 21.68
N THR A 27 -12.97 50.51 22.80
CA THR A 27 -12.85 49.21 23.47
C THR A 27 -13.62 48.17 22.66
N ILE A 28 -12.91 47.39 21.84
CA ILE A 28 -13.50 46.25 21.15
C ILE A 28 -13.43 45.06 22.12
N PRO A 29 -14.56 44.48 22.57
CA PRO A 29 -14.52 43.26 23.34
C PRO A 29 -13.90 42.15 22.46
N LEU A 30 -12.70 41.66 22.83
CA LEU A 30 -12.11 40.44 22.24
C LEU A 30 -12.83 39.19 22.78
N ASN A 31 -14.16 39.14 22.70
CA ASN A 31 -14.91 37.93 23.05
C ASN A 31 -15.10 36.98 21.86
N ASN A 32 -14.17 37.01 20.91
CA ASN A 32 -14.02 35.99 19.88
C ASN A 32 -12.77 35.19 20.23
N THR A 33 -12.89 34.11 21.00
CA THR A 33 -11.86 33.07 20.98
C THR A 33 -11.84 32.54 19.55
N PRO A 34 -10.82 32.86 18.73
CA PRO A 34 -10.79 32.39 17.36
C PRO A 34 -10.53 30.89 17.43
N VAL A 35 -11.48 30.07 16.97
CA VAL A 35 -11.23 28.64 16.75
C VAL A 35 -10.04 28.55 15.81
N SER A 36 -8.89 28.14 16.32
CA SER A 36 -7.65 28.13 15.57
C SER A 36 -7.68 27.02 14.51
N ALA A 37 -6.77 27.06 13.53
CA ALA A 37 -6.66 25.97 12.54
C ALA A 37 -6.38 24.61 13.22
N ALA A 38 -5.68 24.62 14.36
CA ALA A 38 -5.43 23.43 15.16
C ALA A 38 -6.72 22.90 15.81
N ASP A 39 -7.58 23.79 16.33
CA ASP A 39 -8.88 23.40 16.92
C ASP A 39 -9.82 22.82 15.86
N LEU A 40 -9.81 23.38 14.65
CA LEU A 40 -10.58 22.84 13.52
C LEU A 40 -10.12 21.43 13.12
N ALA A 41 -8.80 21.19 13.12
CA ALA A 41 -8.24 19.87 12.86
C ALA A 41 -8.63 18.86 13.97
N ALA A 42 -8.59 19.29 15.23
CA ALA A 42 -9.01 18.47 16.37
C ALA A 42 -10.51 18.10 16.30
N LEU A 43 -11.40 19.06 15.99
CA LEU A 43 -12.83 18.82 15.81
C LEU A 43 -13.13 17.85 14.65
N ARG A 44 -12.38 17.97 13.54
CA ARG A 44 -12.48 17.03 12.40
C ARG A 44 -12.00 15.62 12.78
N SER A 45 -10.89 15.51 13.50
CA SER A 45 -10.37 14.23 14.00
C SER A 45 -11.38 13.55 14.93
N ARG A 46 -11.94 14.30 15.89
CA ARG A 46 -12.99 13.81 16.81
C ARG A 46 -14.22 13.32 16.07
N ARG A 47 -14.67 14.04 15.02
CA ARG A 47 -15.80 13.59 14.18
C ARG A 47 -15.53 12.23 13.56
N THR A 48 -14.37 12.05 12.95
CA THR A 48 -14.00 10.79 12.29
C THR A 48 -13.97 9.64 13.30
N GLU A 49 -13.41 9.89 14.48
CA GLU A 49 -13.39 8.90 15.57
C GLU A 49 -14.81 8.52 16.02
N LEU A 50 -15.69 9.49 16.26
CA LEU A 50 -17.09 9.23 16.63
C LEU A 50 -17.84 8.44 15.54
N SER A 51 -17.60 8.75 14.26
CA SER A 51 -18.19 7.98 13.14
C SER A 51 -17.69 6.53 13.09
N ASN A 52 -16.41 6.30 13.38
CA ASN A 52 -15.86 4.95 13.47
C ASN A 52 -16.48 4.18 14.64
N GLN A 53 -16.63 4.84 15.79
CA GLN A 53 -17.28 4.23 16.97
C GLN A 53 -18.75 3.91 16.71
N LEU A 54 -19.47 4.78 16.00
CA LEU A 54 -20.86 4.53 15.60
C LEU A 54 -20.96 3.29 14.71
N THR A 55 -20.14 3.21 13.67
CA THR A 55 -20.08 2.05 12.76
C THR A 55 -19.76 0.76 13.53
N SER A 56 -18.79 0.80 14.46
CA SER A 56 -18.43 -0.35 15.30
C SER A 56 -19.55 -0.76 16.26
N ALA A 57 -20.30 0.19 16.81
CA ALA A 57 -21.43 -0.08 17.69
C ALA A 57 -22.61 -0.68 16.90
N GLN A 58 -22.90 -0.15 15.71
CA GLN A 58 -23.91 -0.68 14.80
C GLN A 58 -23.59 -2.11 14.36
N GLY A 59 -22.35 -2.40 13.95
CA GLY A 59 -21.94 -3.76 13.59
C GLY A 59 -22.12 -4.75 14.74
N ARG A 60 -21.71 -4.37 15.97
CA ARG A 60 -21.93 -5.21 17.17
C ARG A 60 -23.41 -5.42 17.48
N ARG A 61 -24.25 -4.39 17.29
CA ARG A 61 -25.70 -4.50 17.44
C ARG A 61 -26.27 -5.53 16.47
N ASP A 62 -25.89 -5.46 15.20
CA ASP A 62 -26.38 -6.38 14.17
C ASP A 62 -25.99 -7.83 14.48
N ASP A 63 -24.79 -8.05 15.01
CA ASP A 63 -24.33 -9.36 15.43
C ASP A 63 -25.11 -9.88 16.65
N LEU A 64 -25.39 -9.04 17.65
CA LEU A 64 -26.27 -9.39 18.77
C LEU A 64 -27.69 -9.73 18.30
N VAL A 65 -28.23 -9.02 17.31
CA VAL A 65 -29.55 -9.31 16.73
C VAL A 65 -29.56 -10.66 16.01
N LYS A 66 -28.49 -11.00 15.28
CA LYS A 66 -28.35 -12.33 14.66
C LYS A 66 -28.29 -13.42 15.73
N GLU A 67 -27.46 -13.22 16.76
CA GLU A 67 -27.32 -14.16 17.87
C GLU A 67 -28.66 -14.35 18.63
N LEU A 68 -29.43 -13.28 18.81
CA LEU A 68 -30.74 -13.32 19.45
C LEU A 68 -31.74 -14.17 18.63
N ARG A 69 -31.66 -14.11 17.29
CA ARG A 69 -32.52 -14.90 16.39
C ARG A 69 -32.15 -16.38 16.39
N THR A 70 -30.87 -16.71 16.58
CA THR A 70 -30.39 -18.10 16.58
C THR A 70 -30.39 -18.73 17.98
N SER A 71 -30.54 -17.93 19.04
CA SER A 71 -30.52 -18.41 20.41
C SER A 71 -31.88 -18.97 20.86
N PRO A 72 -31.91 -20.16 21.48
CA PRO A 72 -33.12 -20.71 22.09
C PRO A 72 -33.59 -19.84 23.28
N GLU A 73 -34.90 -19.89 23.58
CA GLU A 73 -35.48 -19.10 24.67
C GLU A 73 -34.91 -19.50 26.04
N GLY A 74 -34.72 -18.51 26.91
CA GLY A 74 -34.17 -18.68 28.26
C GLY A 74 -33.18 -17.59 28.67
N VAL A 75 -32.38 -17.87 29.71
CA VAL A 75 -31.45 -16.90 30.34
C VAL A 75 -30.44 -16.32 29.35
N ALA A 76 -29.96 -17.12 28.39
CA ALA A 76 -29.02 -16.67 27.36
C ALA A 76 -29.61 -15.54 26.49
N ARG A 77 -30.90 -15.66 26.14
CA ARG A 77 -31.63 -14.65 25.36
C ARG A 77 -31.78 -13.35 26.14
N THR A 78 -32.17 -13.42 27.40
CA THR A 78 -32.27 -12.25 28.29
C THR A 78 -30.92 -11.53 28.44
N GLY A 79 -29.81 -12.26 28.52
CA GLY A 79 -28.47 -11.66 28.57
C GLY A 79 -28.10 -10.92 27.27
N ILE A 80 -28.50 -11.43 26.11
CA ILE A 80 -28.31 -10.75 24.81
C ILE A 80 -29.17 -9.48 24.74
N GLU A 81 -30.42 -9.54 25.19
CA GLU A 81 -31.33 -8.39 25.23
C GLU A 81 -30.79 -7.25 26.12
N GLN A 82 -30.24 -7.59 27.30
CA GLN A 82 -29.57 -6.62 28.18
C GLN A 82 -28.32 -6.01 27.53
N ARG A 83 -27.50 -6.81 26.82
CA ARG A 83 -26.35 -6.29 26.07
C ARG A 83 -26.78 -5.36 24.93
N MET A 84 -27.89 -5.69 24.26
CA MET A 84 -28.45 -4.88 23.19
C MET A 84 -28.93 -3.52 23.72
N SER A 85 -29.58 -3.45 24.88
CA SER A 85 -30.02 -2.16 25.45
C SER A 85 -28.85 -1.22 25.77
N VAL A 86 -27.73 -1.77 26.28
CA VAL A 86 -26.51 -1.00 26.56
C VAL A 86 -25.87 -0.47 25.27
N ILE A 87 -25.84 -1.28 24.21
CA ILE A 87 -25.33 -0.85 22.89
C ILE A 87 -26.23 0.23 22.28
N ASP A 88 -27.55 0.09 22.39
CA ASP A 88 -28.52 1.05 21.86
C ASP A 88 -28.39 2.42 22.56
N GLU A 89 -28.22 2.43 23.88
CA GLU A 89 -27.93 3.66 24.63
C GLU A 89 -26.61 4.31 24.14
N ARG A 90 -25.56 3.51 23.94
CA ARG A 90 -24.27 4.00 23.44
C ARG A 90 -24.38 4.61 22.04
N ILE A 91 -25.14 3.99 21.13
CA ILE A 91 -25.37 4.52 19.77
C ILE A 91 -26.01 5.91 19.86
N VAL A 92 -27.07 6.05 20.69
CA VAL A 92 -27.75 7.33 20.89
C VAL A 92 -26.81 8.39 21.45
N GLN A 93 -25.92 8.04 22.39
CA GLN A 93 -24.93 8.98 22.92
C GLN A 93 -23.92 9.41 21.84
N ILE A 94 -23.39 8.48 21.05
CA ILE A 94 -22.45 8.80 19.96
C ILE A 94 -23.10 9.74 18.93
N GLU A 95 -24.36 9.50 18.57
CA GLU A 95 -25.10 10.37 17.64
C GLU A 95 -25.26 11.80 18.20
N LYS A 96 -25.57 11.93 19.49
CA LYS A 96 -25.64 13.23 20.18
C LYS A 96 -24.29 13.95 20.17
N ASP A 97 -23.20 13.22 20.42
CA ASP A 97 -21.84 13.76 20.41
C ASP A 97 -21.43 14.24 19.01
N ILE A 98 -21.78 13.49 17.96
CA ILE A 98 -21.56 13.90 16.57
C ILE A 98 -22.31 15.21 16.29
N ALA A 99 -23.57 15.32 16.71
CA ALA A 99 -24.36 16.52 16.53
C ALA A 99 -23.77 17.73 17.30
N ALA A 100 -23.28 17.51 18.52
CA ALA A 100 -22.61 18.54 19.31
C ALA A 100 -21.31 19.03 18.64
N ASN A 101 -20.45 18.09 18.24
CA ASN A 101 -19.21 18.38 17.52
C ASN A 101 -19.48 19.09 16.17
N GLY A 102 -20.57 18.74 15.48
CA GLY A 102 -21.01 19.41 14.27
C GLY A 102 -21.41 20.88 14.49
N ARG A 103 -22.09 21.20 15.59
CA ARG A 103 -22.42 22.59 15.96
C ARG A 103 -21.18 23.40 16.30
N GLU A 104 -20.21 22.81 16.98
CA GLU A 104 -18.92 23.45 17.27
C GLU A 104 -18.15 23.74 15.98
N LEU A 105 -18.12 22.77 15.06
CA LEU A 105 -17.51 22.94 13.74
C LEU A 105 -18.20 24.04 12.91
N ALA A 106 -19.52 24.15 12.99
CA ALA A 106 -20.29 25.18 12.29
C ALA A 106 -20.09 26.59 12.89
N ARG A 107 -19.76 26.69 14.19
CA ARG A 107 -19.40 27.94 14.86
C ARG A 107 -17.96 28.36 14.62
N ALA A 108 -17.09 27.45 14.18
CA ALA A 108 -15.74 27.79 13.77
C ALA A 108 -15.82 28.73 12.56
N PRO A 109 -15.24 29.95 12.62
CA PRO A 109 -15.34 30.90 11.52
C PRO A 109 -14.63 30.35 10.29
N LEU A 110 -15.41 29.79 9.36
CA LEU A 110 -14.99 29.43 8.00
C LEU A 110 -14.36 30.61 7.25
N ALA A 111 -14.57 31.83 7.74
CA ALA A 111 -14.17 33.10 7.14
C ALA A 111 -12.69 33.51 7.30
N ARG A 112 -11.85 32.80 8.06
CA ARG A 112 -10.41 33.15 8.19
C ARG A 112 -9.44 32.22 7.47
N ALA A 113 -9.93 31.08 6.98
CA ALA A 113 -9.12 30.13 6.22
C ALA A 113 -8.72 30.69 4.83
N GLU A 114 -9.40 31.72 4.33
CA GLU A 114 -9.04 32.40 3.08
C GLU A 114 -8.11 33.62 3.27
N THR A 115 -8.00 34.22 4.47
CA THR A 115 -7.31 35.52 4.63
C THR A 115 -5.85 35.43 5.10
N GLN A 116 -5.29 34.25 5.35
CA GLN A 116 -3.85 34.13 5.65
C GLN A 116 -3.22 32.91 4.99
N ALA A 117 -3.17 32.92 3.65
CA ALA A 117 -2.11 32.21 2.95
C ALA A 117 -0.89 33.17 2.85
N PRO A 118 0.27 32.84 3.45
CA PRO A 118 1.50 33.60 3.18
C PRO A 118 1.82 33.55 1.68
N PRO A 119 2.51 34.57 1.12
CA PRO A 119 2.90 34.52 -0.29
C PRO A 119 3.72 33.25 -0.52
N ARG A 120 3.16 32.31 -1.28
CA ARG A 120 3.83 31.07 -1.65
C ARG A 120 4.94 31.39 -2.64
N VAL A 121 6.12 31.69 -2.10
CA VAL A 121 7.35 31.74 -2.86
C VAL A 121 7.84 30.30 -3.03
N GLY A 122 7.66 29.74 -4.24
CA GLY A 122 8.33 28.52 -4.70
C GLY A 122 7.53 27.21 -4.60
N GLY A 123 6.92 26.80 -5.72
CA GLY A 123 6.38 25.46 -5.92
C GLY A 123 5.53 25.40 -7.18
N PHE A 124 6.08 24.90 -8.29
CA PHE A 124 5.53 24.96 -9.64
C PHE A 124 4.18 24.26 -9.87
N LEU A 125 3.59 23.58 -8.89
CA LEU A 125 2.31 22.88 -9.03
C LEU A 125 1.44 23.05 -7.77
N THR A 126 0.24 23.59 -7.94
CA THR A 126 -0.74 23.69 -6.84
C THR A 126 -1.28 22.30 -6.46
N SER A 127 -1.71 22.10 -5.21
CA SER A 127 -2.21 20.79 -4.74
C SER A 127 -3.35 20.23 -5.60
N GLY A 128 -4.23 21.10 -6.12
CA GLY A 128 -5.29 20.70 -7.05
C GLY A 128 -4.76 20.21 -8.40
N GLN A 129 -3.66 20.77 -8.90
CA GLN A 129 -3.01 20.28 -10.11
C GLN A 129 -2.35 18.92 -9.89
N VAL A 130 -1.73 18.67 -8.73
CA VAL A 130 -1.15 17.36 -8.41
C VAL A 130 -2.23 16.27 -8.36
N THR A 131 -3.37 16.54 -7.74
CA THR A 131 -4.52 15.61 -7.73
C THR A 131 -5.12 15.42 -9.12
N GLY A 132 -5.23 16.49 -9.91
CA GLY A 132 -5.72 16.40 -11.29
C GLY A 132 -4.80 15.55 -12.17
N ILE A 133 -3.49 15.80 -12.12
CA ILE A 133 -2.49 15.06 -12.90
C ILE A 133 -2.46 13.59 -12.49
N SER A 134 -2.57 13.27 -11.20
CA SER A 134 -2.53 11.87 -10.74
C SER A 134 -3.76 11.08 -11.20
N ILE A 135 -4.96 11.68 -11.18
CA ILE A 135 -6.19 11.05 -11.69
C ILE A 135 -6.07 10.81 -13.19
N VAL A 136 -5.69 11.84 -13.96
CA VAL A 136 -5.55 11.74 -15.42
C VAL A 136 -4.49 10.68 -15.78
N PHE A 137 -3.34 10.68 -15.12
CA PHE A 137 -2.29 9.68 -15.35
C PHE A 137 -2.75 8.26 -15.03
N THR A 138 -3.50 8.08 -13.93
CA THR A 138 -4.02 6.76 -13.55
C THR A 138 -5.00 6.23 -14.59
N VAL A 139 -5.92 7.06 -15.08
CA VAL A 139 -6.93 6.66 -16.06
C VAL A 139 -6.34 6.47 -17.46
N THR A 140 -5.43 7.34 -17.88
CA THR A 140 -4.89 7.32 -19.26
C THR A 140 -3.69 6.39 -19.44
N VAL A 141 -2.94 6.10 -18.38
CA VAL A 141 -1.72 5.27 -18.45
C VAL A 141 -1.88 3.96 -17.68
N LEU A 142 -2.22 4.01 -16.39
CA LEU A 142 -2.25 2.78 -15.56
C LEU A 142 -3.43 1.87 -15.92
N MET A 143 -4.63 2.42 -16.13
CA MET A 143 -5.83 1.64 -16.46
C MET A 143 -5.68 0.79 -17.74
N PRO A 144 -5.23 1.32 -18.90
CA PRO A 144 -5.06 0.50 -20.11
C PRO A 144 -3.96 -0.55 -19.94
N ILE A 145 -2.88 -0.25 -19.21
CA ILE A 145 -1.84 -1.25 -18.89
C ILE A 145 -2.44 -2.38 -18.05
N ALA A 146 -3.18 -2.04 -16.99
CA ALA A 146 -3.84 -3.04 -16.14
C ALA A 146 -4.84 -3.90 -16.93
N MET A 147 -5.64 -3.30 -17.82
CA MET A 147 -6.54 -4.04 -18.71
C MET A 147 -5.78 -4.95 -19.69
N ALA A 148 -4.65 -4.49 -20.25
CA ALA A 148 -3.82 -5.31 -21.14
C ALA A 148 -3.24 -6.53 -20.40
N TYR A 149 -2.77 -6.35 -19.17
CA TYR A 149 -2.30 -7.44 -18.32
C TYR A 149 -3.42 -8.42 -17.93
N ALA A 150 -4.58 -7.91 -17.51
CA ALA A 150 -5.72 -8.75 -17.20
C ALA A 150 -6.13 -9.59 -18.43
N ARG A 151 -6.15 -8.97 -19.62
CA ARG A 151 -6.49 -9.66 -20.86
C ARG A 151 -5.43 -10.66 -21.33
N SER A 152 -4.15 -10.41 -21.05
CA SER A 152 -3.08 -11.36 -21.35
C SER A 152 -3.15 -12.59 -20.45
N ILE A 153 -3.44 -12.42 -19.16
CA ILE A 153 -3.62 -13.52 -18.20
C ILE A 153 -4.86 -14.35 -18.57
N MET A 154 -6.00 -13.70 -18.87
CA MET A 154 -7.20 -14.40 -19.32
C MET A 154 -6.96 -15.19 -20.61
N ARG A 155 -6.28 -14.61 -21.61
CA ARG A 155 -5.93 -15.32 -22.85
C ARG A 155 -5.04 -16.53 -22.61
N ARG A 156 -4.10 -16.45 -21.66
CA ARG A 156 -3.23 -17.58 -21.27
C ARG A 156 -4.02 -18.66 -20.54
N ALA A 157 -4.93 -18.28 -19.65
CA ALA A 157 -5.81 -19.21 -18.93
C ALA A 157 -6.80 -19.93 -19.86
N SER A 158 -7.20 -19.27 -20.96
CA SER A 158 -8.09 -19.85 -21.98
C SER A 158 -7.36 -20.63 -23.08
N GLN A 159 -6.03 -20.67 -23.10
CA GLN A 159 -5.33 -21.52 -24.07
C GLN A 159 -5.56 -22.98 -23.71
N PRO A 160 -6.07 -23.81 -24.64
CA PRO A 160 -6.20 -25.24 -24.40
C PRO A 160 -4.80 -25.79 -24.11
N LYS A 161 -4.66 -26.55 -23.01
CA LYS A 161 -3.42 -27.26 -22.72
C LYS A 161 -3.05 -28.11 -23.96
N PRO A 162 -1.77 -28.14 -24.37
CA PRO A 162 -1.36 -28.93 -25.52
C PRO A 162 -1.82 -30.38 -25.31
N ALA A 163 -2.43 -30.97 -26.34
CA ALA A 163 -2.96 -32.32 -26.26
C ALA A 163 -1.84 -33.30 -25.87
N PRO A 164 -2.13 -34.33 -25.06
CA PRO A 164 -1.12 -35.30 -24.61
C PRO A 164 -0.26 -35.89 -25.75
N GLN A 165 -0.87 -36.05 -26.92
CA GLN A 165 -0.21 -36.54 -28.15
C GLN A 165 0.92 -35.62 -28.63
N VAL A 166 0.77 -34.30 -28.49
CA VAL A 166 1.79 -33.32 -28.92
C VAL A 166 2.97 -33.32 -27.95
N LEU A 167 2.69 -33.42 -26.64
CA LEU A 167 3.73 -33.54 -25.61
C LEU A 167 4.52 -34.85 -25.77
N GLU A 168 3.83 -35.95 -26.07
CA GLU A 168 4.48 -37.23 -26.34
C GLU A 168 5.33 -37.19 -27.61
N SER A 169 4.86 -36.53 -28.67
CA SER A 169 5.61 -36.34 -29.91
C SER A 169 6.88 -35.52 -29.69
N ALA A 170 6.79 -34.43 -28.90
CA ALA A 170 7.95 -33.62 -28.53
C ALA A 170 8.98 -34.43 -27.71
N ALA A 171 8.52 -35.22 -26.74
CA ALA A 171 9.40 -36.09 -25.93
C ALA A 171 10.01 -37.25 -26.75
N ARG A 172 9.37 -37.68 -27.83
CA ARG A 172 9.95 -38.64 -28.79
C ARG A 172 11.00 -37.97 -29.66
N LEU A 173 10.76 -36.74 -30.11
CA LEU A 173 11.72 -35.95 -30.90
C LEU A 173 12.99 -35.66 -30.08
N GLU A 174 12.85 -35.23 -28.83
CA GLU A 174 13.97 -34.98 -27.92
C GLU A 174 14.82 -36.24 -27.69
N ARG A 175 14.18 -37.41 -27.54
CA ARG A 175 14.90 -38.69 -27.44
C ARG A 175 15.59 -39.09 -28.75
N MET A 176 14.99 -38.77 -29.90
CA MET A 176 15.63 -39.01 -31.19
C MET A 176 16.83 -38.09 -31.39
N GLU A 177 16.73 -36.82 -31.00
CA GLU A 177 17.85 -35.87 -31.02
C GLU A 177 19.01 -36.38 -30.16
N GLN A 178 18.75 -36.78 -28.92
CA GLN A 178 19.78 -37.34 -28.04
C GLN A 178 20.39 -38.66 -28.59
N ALA A 179 19.58 -39.51 -29.23
CA ALA A 179 20.08 -40.72 -29.88
C ALA A 179 20.97 -40.37 -31.08
N ILE A 180 20.63 -39.34 -31.85
CA ILE A 180 21.42 -38.85 -32.98
C ILE A 180 22.75 -38.28 -32.48
N ASP A 181 22.75 -37.47 -31.42
CA ASP A 181 23.99 -36.94 -30.81
C ASP A 181 24.91 -38.06 -30.32
N THR A 182 24.33 -39.10 -29.71
CA THR A 182 25.08 -40.28 -29.26
C THR A 182 25.68 -41.03 -30.44
N ILE A 183 24.92 -41.20 -31.54
CA ILE A 183 25.42 -41.84 -32.77
C ILE A 183 26.55 -41.00 -33.38
N ALA A 184 26.45 -39.68 -33.38
CA ALA A 184 27.49 -38.81 -33.92
C ALA A 184 28.84 -39.00 -33.20
N VAL A 185 28.82 -39.03 -31.87
CA VAL A 185 30.01 -39.28 -31.05
C VAL A 185 30.55 -40.70 -31.27
N GLU A 186 29.68 -41.69 -31.34
CA GLU A 186 30.10 -43.08 -31.52
C GLU A 186 30.69 -43.31 -32.93
N VAL A 187 30.16 -42.66 -33.97
CA VAL A 187 30.71 -42.69 -35.33
C VAL A 187 32.08 -42.03 -35.39
N GLU A 188 32.26 -40.88 -34.74
CA GLU A 188 33.56 -40.22 -34.61
C GLU A 188 34.58 -41.18 -33.97
N ARG A 189 34.21 -41.79 -32.83
CA ARG A 189 35.05 -42.75 -32.12
C ARG A 189 35.37 -44.02 -32.92
N ILE A 190 34.40 -44.57 -33.65
CA ILE A 190 34.60 -45.74 -34.53
C ILE A 190 35.56 -45.38 -35.67
N SER A 191 35.42 -44.18 -36.24
CA SER A 191 36.30 -43.71 -37.31
C SER A 191 37.76 -43.55 -36.82
N GLU A 192 37.95 -43.09 -35.58
CA GLU A 192 39.26 -43.03 -34.94
C GLU A 192 39.81 -44.44 -34.65
N GLY A 193 38.98 -45.36 -34.17
CA GLY A 193 39.37 -46.76 -33.93
C GLY A 193 39.82 -47.47 -35.22
N GLN A 194 39.11 -47.26 -36.33
CA GLN A 194 39.48 -47.80 -37.63
C GLN A 194 40.75 -47.17 -38.20
N ARG A 195 40.92 -45.85 -38.04
CA ARG A 195 42.16 -45.16 -38.39
C ARG A 195 43.34 -45.69 -37.59
N PHE A 196 43.15 -45.95 -36.30
CA PHE A 196 44.18 -46.49 -35.42
C PHE A 196 44.61 -47.91 -35.83
N VAL A 197 43.65 -48.80 -36.15
CA VAL A 197 43.96 -50.15 -36.65
C VAL A 197 44.69 -50.10 -37.99
N THR A 198 44.31 -49.19 -38.89
CA THR A 198 45.00 -49.01 -40.17
C THR A 198 46.41 -48.48 -39.95
N GLN A 199 46.63 -47.53 -39.03
CA GLN A 199 47.96 -47.05 -38.65
C GLN A 199 48.82 -48.13 -37.98
N LEU A 200 48.21 -49.06 -37.24
CA LEU A 200 48.91 -50.23 -36.67
C LEU A 200 49.31 -51.25 -37.74
N MET A 201 48.47 -51.46 -38.76
CA MET A 201 48.74 -52.38 -39.87
C MET A 201 49.62 -51.76 -40.97
N ALA A 202 49.73 -50.44 -41.02
CA ALA A 202 50.62 -49.75 -41.93
C ALA A 202 52.08 -50.01 -41.50
N PRO A 203 52.95 -50.48 -42.40
CA PRO A 203 54.35 -50.69 -42.08
C PRO A 203 54.98 -49.35 -41.66
N LYS A 204 55.58 -49.35 -40.46
CA LYS A 204 56.34 -48.22 -39.91
C LYS A 204 57.36 -47.76 -40.94
N PRO A 205 57.28 -46.53 -41.48
CA PRO A 205 58.36 -46.04 -42.34
C PRO A 205 59.63 -46.04 -41.49
N GLN A 206 60.62 -46.78 -41.99
CA GLN A 206 61.94 -46.91 -41.42
C GLN A 206 62.60 -45.51 -41.41
N GLN A 207 62.36 -44.74 -40.35
CA GLN A 207 63.25 -43.66 -39.96
C GLN A 207 64.44 -44.30 -39.25
N ASP A 208 65.33 -44.88 -40.07
CA ASP A 208 66.69 -45.19 -39.65
C ASP A 208 67.65 -44.19 -40.31
N SER A 209 68.21 -43.34 -39.45
CA SER A 209 69.62 -42.91 -39.38
C SER A 209 70.26 -42.41 -40.69
N VAL A 210 70.61 -41.12 -40.85
CA VAL A 210 71.54 -40.37 -40.01
C VAL A 210 72.55 -41.31 -39.32
N LEU A 211 73.47 -41.89 -40.11
CA LEU A 211 74.93 -41.97 -39.87
C LEU A 211 75.57 -43.17 -40.61
N ILE A 212 75.79 -43.00 -41.92
CA ILE A 212 76.84 -43.66 -42.72
C ILE A 212 77.30 -42.58 -43.71
N GLY A 213 78.54 -42.14 -43.81
CA GLY A 213 79.76 -42.45 -43.10
C GLY A 213 80.71 -41.29 -43.38
N GLU A 214 81.39 -40.87 -42.33
CA GLU A 214 82.57 -40.03 -42.36
C GLU A 214 83.65 -40.65 -43.26
N ARG A 215 84.48 -39.77 -43.87
CA ARG A 215 85.86 -39.96 -44.42
C ARG A 215 86.03 -40.08 -45.94
N HIS A 216 86.44 -38.96 -46.54
CA HIS A 216 87.65 -38.74 -47.38
C HIS A 216 87.51 -37.28 -47.89
N GLU A 217 88.46 -36.36 -47.84
CA GLU A 217 89.91 -36.47 -48.03
C GLU A 217 90.62 -35.15 -47.61
N VAL A 218 91.85 -35.29 -47.13
CA VAL A 218 92.96 -34.31 -47.01
C VAL A 218 93.81 -34.42 -48.30
N PRO A 219 94.83 -33.60 -48.70
CA PRO A 219 95.23 -32.19 -48.55
C PRO A 219 95.49 -31.44 -49.90
N ARG A 220 95.82 -30.14 -49.86
CA ARG A 220 97.07 -29.59 -50.42
C ARG A 220 97.48 -28.31 -49.70
#